data_AF-A0A7V3I7S4-F1
#
_entry.id   AF-A0A7V3I7S4-F1
#
_cell.length_a   1.000
_cell.length_b   1.000
_cell.length_c   1.000
_cell.angle_alpha   90.00
_cell.angle_beta   90.00
_cell.angle_gamma   90.00
#
_symmetry.space_group_name_H-M   'P 1'
#
loop_
_entity.id
_entity.type
_entity.pdbx_description
1 polymer ?
#
loop_
_entity_poly.entity_id
_entity_poly.type
_entity_poly.pdbx_seq_one_letter_code
_entity_poly.pdbx_strand_id
1 'polypeptide(L)'
;VVDVHLPSVRFEAPPQVRLFGKGRKERLCPLWPETIDLLSATLKDQGLRSTDDAPLFVNATGRPLTRFGLGFIVRERVAAAAVSRSTLAKTRITPHTFRHSTALHLLQAGVEQHKTSCGHPGRAASHNWKLPRMQIMWSST
;
A
#
# COMPACT_ATOMS: atom_id res chain seq x y z
N VAL A 1 -7.20 -3.50 1.47
CA VAL A 1 -5.95 -3.35 0.69
C VAL A 1 -5.98 -4.21 -0.57
N VAL A 2 -6.40 -5.47 -0.51
CA VAL A 2 -6.53 -6.29 -1.74
C VAL A 2 -7.67 -5.85 -2.66
N ASP A 3 -8.67 -5.18 -2.10
CA ASP A 3 -9.81 -4.61 -2.82
C ASP A 3 -9.49 -3.19 -3.28
N VAL A 4 -8.65 -3.08 -4.31
CA VAL A 4 -8.28 -1.81 -4.97
C VAL A 4 -8.55 -1.97 -6.45
N HIS A 5 -9.30 -1.04 -7.03
CA HIS A 5 -9.55 -0.99 -8.46
C HIS A 5 -8.64 0.02 -9.13
N LEU A 6 -8.37 -0.17 -10.43
CA LEU A 6 -7.54 0.71 -11.23
C LEU A 6 -7.94 2.19 -11.20
N PRO A 7 -9.24 2.56 -11.24
CA PRO A 7 -9.65 3.97 -11.15
C PRO A 7 -9.32 4.63 -9.81
N SER A 8 -9.00 3.84 -8.77
CA SER A 8 -8.54 4.36 -7.48
C SER A 8 -7.05 4.75 -7.49
N VAL A 9 -6.30 4.39 -8.55
CA VAL A 9 -4.87 4.67 -8.68
C VAL A 9 -4.65 5.80 -9.69
N ARG A 10 -3.92 6.83 -9.27
CA ARG A 10 -3.39 7.86 -10.15
C ARG A 10 -1.93 7.53 -10.49
N PHE A 11 -1.68 7.22 -11.75
CA PHE A 11 -0.34 6.88 -12.26
C PHE A 11 0.51 8.11 -12.60
N GLU A 12 -0.12 9.26 -12.84
CA GLU A 12 0.56 10.53 -13.11
C GLU A 12 1.11 11.20 -11.85
N ALA A 13 2.11 12.07 -12.00
CA ALA A 13 2.74 12.78 -10.89
C ALA A 13 1.82 13.84 -10.24
N PRO A 14 1.71 13.91 -8.88
CA PRO A 14 2.22 12.94 -7.91
C PRO A 14 1.40 11.63 -7.92
N PRO A 15 2.06 10.46 -8.04
CA PRO A 15 1.38 9.19 -8.08
C PRO A 15 0.81 8.83 -6.70
N GLN A 16 -0.43 8.37 -6.67
CA GLN A 16 -1.15 8.12 -5.43
C GLN A 16 -2.26 7.08 -5.62
N VAL A 17 -2.61 6.39 -4.55
CA VAL A 17 -3.76 5.49 -4.48
C VAL A 17 -4.77 5.98 -3.45
N ARG A 18 -6.04 5.95 -3.85
CA ARG A 18 -7.21 6.20 -3.01
C ARG A 18 -7.61 4.90 -2.33
N LEU A 19 -7.65 4.91 -1.00
CA LEU A 19 -8.03 3.76 -0.20
C LEU A 19 -9.22 4.13 0.69
N PHE A 20 -10.22 3.26 0.74
CA PHE A 20 -11.34 3.41 1.66
C PHE A 20 -11.11 2.58 2.92
N GLY A 21 -11.14 3.25 4.07
CA GLY A 21 -11.06 2.63 5.39
C GLY A 21 -12.42 2.37 6.02
N LYS A 22 -12.40 1.87 7.26
CA LYS A 22 -13.60 1.70 8.08
C LYS A 22 -14.39 3.01 8.17
N GLY A 23 -15.70 2.94 7.92
CA GLY A 23 -16.59 4.11 7.88
C GLY A 23 -16.49 4.92 6.59
N ARG A 24 -16.05 4.32 5.47
CA ARG A 24 -15.88 4.97 4.15
C ARG A 24 -14.97 6.20 4.18
N LYS A 25 -14.08 6.29 5.18
CA LYS A 25 -13.10 7.37 5.25
C LYS A 25 -12.05 7.15 4.17
N GLU A 26 -11.93 8.13 3.29
CA GLU A 26 -10.93 8.14 2.22
C GLU A 26 -9.53 8.43 2.78
N ARG A 27 -8.53 7.75 2.22
CA ARG A 27 -7.11 7.95 2.51
C ARG A 27 -6.35 7.98 1.20
N LEU A 28 -5.56 9.03 1.00
CA LEU A 28 -4.62 9.12 -0.11
C LEU A 28 -3.26 8.60 0.36
N CYS A 29 -2.74 7.59 -0.32
CA CYS A 29 -1.40 7.07 -0.08
C CYS A 29 -0.54 7.37 -1.31
N PRO A 30 0.53 8.17 -1.18
CA PRO A 30 1.46 8.36 -2.29
C PRO A 30 2.13 7.02 -2.63
N LEU A 31 2.39 6.83 -3.91
CA LEU A 31 3.11 5.67 -4.44
C LEU A 31 4.52 6.11 -4.83
N TRP A 32 5.48 5.19 -4.75
CA TRP A 32 6.82 5.46 -5.28
C TRP A 32 6.83 5.29 -6.81
N PRO A 33 7.66 6.05 -7.55
CA PRO A 33 7.80 5.90 -8.99
C PRO A 33 8.11 4.45 -9.40
N GLU A 34 8.97 3.76 -8.66
CA GLU A 34 9.34 2.36 -8.91
C GLU A 34 8.12 1.42 -8.75
N THR A 35 7.20 1.75 -7.84
CA THR A 35 5.94 1.00 -7.69
C THR A 35 5.02 1.24 -8.89
N ILE A 36 4.98 2.47 -9.41
CA ILE A 36 4.20 2.80 -10.62
C ILE A 36 4.75 2.05 -11.84
N ASP A 37 6.05 1.95 -11.98
CA ASP A 37 6.68 1.22 -13.08
C ASP A 37 6.33 -0.27 -13.03
N LEU A 38 6.41 -0.88 -11.85
CA LEU A 38 6.01 -2.28 -11.64
C LEU A 38 4.53 -2.52 -11.92
N LEU A 39 3.65 -1.62 -11.46
CA LEU A 39 2.22 -1.72 -11.72
C LEU A 39 1.92 -1.57 -13.23
N SER A 40 2.56 -0.63 -13.89
CA SER A 40 2.39 -0.38 -15.33
C SER A 40 2.84 -1.58 -16.16
N ALA A 41 3.99 -2.19 -15.81
CA ALA A 41 4.47 -3.41 -16.43
C ALA A 41 3.49 -4.58 -16.22
N THR A 42 2.97 -4.73 -15.00
CA THR A 42 1.99 -5.78 -14.67
C THR A 42 0.70 -5.63 -15.46
N LEU A 43 0.19 -4.40 -15.61
CA LEU A 43 -1.03 -4.13 -16.38
C LEU A 43 -0.84 -4.40 -17.86
N LYS A 44 0.32 -4.05 -18.41
CA LYS A 44 0.68 -4.34 -19.79
C LYS A 44 0.69 -5.85 -20.06
N ASP A 45 1.24 -6.64 -19.14
CA ASP A 45 1.29 -8.10 -19.23
C ASP A 45 -0.11 -8.74 -19.15
N GLN A 46 -1.01 -8.11 -18.41
CA GLN A 46 -2.43 -8.50 -18.31
C GLN A 46 -3.29 -7.96 -19.48
N GLY A 47 -2.72 -7.12 -20.36
CA GLY A 47 -3.46 -6.45 -21.43
C GLY A 47 -4.48 -5.41 -20.95
N LEU A 48 -4.36 -4.94 -19.70
CA LEU A 48 -5.25 -3.95 -19.08
C LEU A 48 -4.71 -2.53 -19.23
N ARG A 49 -5.63 -1.57 -19.35
CA ARG A 49 -5.32 -0.14 -19.30
C ARG A 49 -5.62 0.40 -17.92
N SER A 50 -4.89 1.45 -17.50
CA SER A 50 -5.13 2.13 -16.22
C SER A 50 -6.54 2.73 -16.09
N THR A 51 -7.25 2.92 -17.20
CA THR A 51 -8.62 3.43 -17.27
C THR A 51 -9.69 2.37 -17.12
N ASP A 52 -9.33 1.09 -17.17
CA ASP A 52 -10.32 0.00 -17.12
C ASP A 52 -10.89 -0.14 -15.71
N ASP A 53 -12.19 -0.43 -15.59
CA ASP A 53 -12.78 -0.76 -14.29
C ASP A 53 -12.49 -2.23 -13.94
N ALA A 54 -11.24 -2.48 -13.56
CA ALA A 54 -10.75 -3.79 -13.18
C ALA A 54 -10.05 -3.75 -11.81
N PRO A 55 -10.08 -4.86 -11.06
CA PRO A 55 -9.30 -5.01 -9.83
C PRO A 55 -7.79 -4.92 -10.16
N LEU A 56 -7.06 -4.14 -9.38
CA LEU A 56 -5.60 -3.99 -9.52
C LEU A 56 -4.87 -5.30 -9.19
N PHE A 57 -5.40 -6.06 -8.23
CA PHE A 57 -4.81 -7.32 -7.80
C PHE A 57 -5.74 -8.48 -8.20
N VAL A 58 -5.26 -9.31 -9.11
CA VAL A 58 -5.95 -10.53 -9.55
C VAL A 58 -5.15 -11.77 -9.17
N ASN A 59 -5.84 -12.91 -9.06
CA ASN A 59 -5.21 -14.21 -8.94
C ASN A 59 -4.80 -14.76 -10.33
N ALA A 60 -4.17 -15.94 -10.36
CA ALA A 60 -3.77 -16.60 -11.61
C ALA A 60 -4.94 -16.95 -12.56
N THR A 61 -6.19 -16.92 -12.07
CA THR A 61 -7.39 -17.15 -12.88
C THR A 61 -8.11 -15.86 -13.29
N GLY A 62 -7.48 -14.70 -13.09
CA GLY A 62 -8.03 -13.38 -13.46
C GLY A 62 -9.14 -12.86 -12.54
N ARG A 63 -9.41 -13.52 -11.40
CA ARG A 63 -10.41 -13.09 -10.41
C ARG A 63 -9.78 -12.16 -9.37
N PRO A 64 -10.55 -11.26 -8.74
CA PRO A 64 -10.05 -10.39 -7.69
C PRO A 64 -9.33 -11.17 -6.58
N LEU A 65 -8.15 -10.70 -6.18
CA LEU A 65 -7.37 -11.34 -5.13
C LEU A 65 -8.06 -11.16 -3.78
N THR A 66 -8.32 -12.28 -3.09
CA THR A 66 -8.94 -12.24 -1.77
C THR A 66 -7.90 -12.07 -0.66
N ARG A 67 -8.35 -11.63 0.52
CA ARG A 67 -7.52 -11.59 1.75
C ARG A 67 -6.83 -12.93 2.03
N PHE A 68 -7.57 -14.02 1.85
CA PHE A 68 -7.05 -15.37 2.09
C PHE A 68 -6.03 -15.77 1.02
N GLY A 69 -6.29 -15.43 -0.24
CA GLY A 69 -5.36 -15.64 -1.36
C GLY A 69 -4.04 -14.88 -1.16
N LEU A 70 -4.10 -13.61 -0.75
CA LEU A 70 -2.88 -12.85 -0.41
C LEU A 70 -2.10 -13.53 0.73
N GLY A 71 -2.79 -13.98 1.77
CA GLY A 71 -2.15 -14.70 2.87
C GLY A 71 -1.49 -16.01 2.42
N PHE A 72 -2.08 -16.71 1.46
CA PHE A 72 -1.50 -17.91 0.87
C PHE A 72 -0.23 -17.59 0.08
N ILE A 73 -0.28 -16.61 -0.83
CA ILE A 73 0.87 -16.17 -1.63
C ILE A 73 2.03 -15.75 -0.72
N VAL A 74 1.76 -14.95 0.31
CA VAL A 74 2.80 -14.53 1.26
C VAL A 74 3.45 -15.74 1.94
N ARG A 75 2.66 -16.72 2.40
CA ARG A 75 3.22 -17.93 3.03
C ARG A 75 4.06 -18.74 2.07
N GLU A 76 3.61 -18.92 0.83
CA GLU A 76 4.33 -19.65 -0.21
C GLU A 76 5.67 -19.00 -0.53
N ARG A 77 5.69 -17.67 -0.71
CA ARG A 77 6.92 -16.91 -0.97
C ARG A 77 7.88 -16.93 0.22
N VAL A 78 7.35 -16.89 1.45
CA VAL A 78 8.17 -17.03 2.66
C VAL A 78 8.76 -18.42 2.78
N ALA A 79 8.01 -19.47 2.46
CA ALA A 79 8.53 -20.85 2.45
C ALA A 79 9.64 -21.03 1.41
N ALA A 80 9.47 -20.50 0.20
CA ALA A 80 10.50 -20.51 -0.83
C ALA A 80 11.77 -19.75 -0.39
N ALA A 81 11.61 -18.56 0.21
CA ALA A 81 12.72 -17.78 0.74
C ALA A 81 13.39 -18.43 1.97
N ALA A 82 12.65 -19.24 2.73
CA ALA A 82 13.20 -19.95 3.88
C ALA A 82 14.21 -21.04 3.50
N VAL A 83 14.18 -21.52 2.24
CA VAL A 83 15.17 -22.46 1.69
C VAL A 83 16.57 -21.83 1.68
N SER A 84 16.69 -20.56 1.29
CA SER A 84 17.96 -19.83 1.30
C SER A 84 18.26 -19.13 2.63
N ARG A 85 17.22 -18.84 3.43
CA ARG A 85 17.35 -18.14 4.71
C ARG A 85 16.53 -18.82 5.81
N SER A 86 17.14 -19.77 6.50
CA SER A 86 16.49 -20.62 7.51
C SER A 86 15.83 -19.87 8.68
N THR A 87 16.25 -18.64 8.98
CA THR A 87 15.60 -17.80 10.01
C THR A 87 14.16 -17.42 9.65
N LEU A 88 13.82 -17.38 8.36
CA LEU A 88 12.46 -17.08 7.90
C LEU A 88 11.48 -18.23 8.17
N ALA A 89 11.97 -19.47 8.25
CA ALA A 89 11.14 -20.64 8.55
C ALA A 89 10.48 -20.57 9.93
N LYS A 90 11.12 -19.88 10.89
CA LYS A 90 10.65 -19.74 12.27
C LYS A 90 9.83 -18.46 12.50
N THR A 91 9.74 -17.58 11.50
CA THR A 91 9.13 -16.26 11.64
C THR A 91 7.72 -16.25 11.06
N ARG A 92 6.72 -15.83 11.85
CA ARG A 92 5.34 -15.68 11.36
C ARG A 92 5.18 -14.38 10.56
N ILE A 93 5.38 -14.47 9.24
CA ILE A 93 5.20 -13.36 8.32
C ILE A 93 3.76 -13.35 7.80
N THR A 94 3.08 -12.22 8.01
CA THR A 94 1.70 -11.98 7.54
C THR A 94 1.61 -10.57 6.95
N PRO A 95 0.54 -10.24 6.21
CA PRO A 95 0.30 -8.86 5.76
C PRO A 95 0.33 -7.82 6.89
N HIS A 96 -0.08 -8.22 8.10
CA HIS A 96 -0.01 -7.36 9.29
C HIS A 96 1.44 -7.14 9.75
N THR A 97 2.28 -8.18 9.66
CA THR A 97 3.72 -8.09 9.93
C THR A 97 4.40 -7.11 8.98
N PHE A 98 4.08 -7.17 7.68
CA PHE A 98 4.59 -6.20 6.69
C PHE A 98 4.16 -4.76 7.00
N ARG A 99 2.88 -4.54 7.34
CA ARG A 99 2.39 -3.22 7.71
C ARG A 99 3.15 -2.64 8.90
N HIS A 100 3.43 -3.46 9.91
CA HIS A 100 4.21 -3.04 11.07
C HIS A 100 5.66 -2.75 10.75
N SER A 101 6.33 -3.62 9.97
CA SER A 101 7.73 -3.39 9.61
C SER A 101 7.89 -2.13 8.76
N THR A 102 6.97 -1.86 7.82
CA THR A 102 6.97 -0.62 7.04
C THR A 102 6.77 0.61 7.93
N ALA A 103 5.84 0.56 8.89
CA ALA A 103 5.62 1.67 9.80
C ALA A 103 6.85 1.96 10.68
N LEU A 104 7.55 0.92 11.15
CA LEU A 104 8.81 1.05 11.87
C LEU A 104 9.93 1.60 10.98
N HIS A 105 10.04 1.12 9.73
CA HIS A 105 11.04 1.60 8.79
C HIS A 105 10.85 3.07 8.43
N LEU A 106 9.60 3.51 8.26
CA LEU A 106 9.27 4.92 8.04
C LEU A 106 9.58 5.78 9.28
N LEU A 107 9.30 5.26 10.49
CA LEU A 107 9.66 5.94 11.74
C LEU A 107 11.20 6.07 11.88
N GLN A 108 11.94 5.02 11.56
CA GLN A 108 13.41 5.01 11.55
C GLN A 108 14.00 5.94 10.48
N ALA A 109 13.31 6.10 9.34
CA ALA A 109 13.66 7.05 8.29
C ALA A 109 13.32 8.52 8.64
N GLY A 110 12.90 8.81 9.87
CA GLY A 110 12.63 10.17 10.34
C GLY A 110 11.24 10.71 9.96
N VAL A 111 10.31 9.85 9.51
CA VAL A 111 8.91 10.25 9.28
C VAL A 111 8.22 10.33 10.64
N GLU A 112 8.26 11.52 11.23
CA GLU A 112 7.62 11.83 12.50
C GLU A 112 6.09 11.64 12.42
N GLN A 113 5.54 10.80 13.30
CA GLN A 113 4.10 10.55 13.40
C GLN A 113 3.41 11.73 14.10
N HIS A 114 2.84 12.67 13.34
CA HIS A 114 1.99 13.68 13.93
C HIS A 114 0.63 13.06 14.31
N LYS A 115 0.48 12.67 15.58
CA LYS A 115 -0.86 12.48 16.17
C LYS A 115 -1.48 13.86 16.37
N THR A 116 -2.28 14.35 15.43
CA THR A 116 -3.17 15.50 15.72
C THR A 116 -4.54 14.98 16.13
N SER A 117 -4.63 14.67 17.43
CA SER A 117 -5.90 14.69 18.16
C SER A 117 -6.17 16.14 18.59
N CYS A 118 -7.24 16.72 18.06
CA CYS A 118 -7.97 17.90 18.53
C CYS A 118 -7.34 19.30 18.41
N GLY A 119 -8.12 20.24 17.82
CA GLY A 119 -8.26 21.59 18.37
C GLY A 119 -7.92 22.79 17.47
N HIS A 120 -8.98 23.45 16.99
CA HIS A 120 -9.10 24.86 16.55
C HIS A 120 -8.72 25.29 15.11
N PRO A 121 -9.57 26.12 14.45
CA PRO A 121 -9.33 26.65 13.13
C PRO A 121 -8.55 27.97 13.21
N GLY A 122 -7.48 28.08 12.44
CA GLY A 122 -6.87 29.39 12.17
C GLY A 122 -5.36 29.38 12.02
N ARG A 123 -4.90 29.20 10.78
CA ARG A 123 -4.01 30.14 10.05
C ARG A 123 -3.40 29.44 8.83
N ALA A 124 -3.56 30.08 7.69
CA ALA A 124 -2.94 29.72 6.43
C ALA A 124 -1.41 29.87 6.51
N ALA A 125 -0.69 28.94 5.89
CA ALA A 125 0.73 29.09 5.58
C ALA A 125 0.95 28.69 4.10
N SER A 126 1.47 29.65 3.34
CA SER A 126 1.75 29.56 1.91
C SER A 126 3.24 29.24 1.67
N HIS A 127 3.52 28.51 0.59
CA HIS A 127 4.82 28.26 -0.05
C HIS A 127 5.86 27.40 0.70
N ASN A 128 5.97 26.12 0.30
CA ASN A 128 7.19 25.45 -0.18
C ASN A 128 6.85 23.96 -0.37
N TRP A 129 6.87 23.42 -1.59
CA TRP A 129 6.48 22.04 -1.88
C TRP A 129 7.59 21.03 -1.48
N LYS A 130 8.08 21.09 -0.24
CA LYS A 130 8.86 19.98 0.33
C LYS A 130 7.86 18.90 0.75
N LEU A 131 7.76 17.85 -0.08
CA LEU A 131 7.01 16.60 0.11
C LEU A 131 6.54 16.37 1.57
N PRO A 132 5.28 16.65 1.93
CA PRO A 132 4.82 16.33 3.26
C PRO A 132 4.48 14.83 3.35
N ARG A 133 5.29 14.14 4.15
CA ARG A 133 4.86 13.23 5.21
C ARG A 133 3.70 12.29 4.86
N MET A 134 4.04 11.03 4.57
CA MET A 134 3.10 9.91 4.50
C MET A 134 2.42 9.67 5.85
N GLN A 135 1.15 10.09 5.96
CA GLN A 135 0.27 9.70 7.03
C GLN A 135 -0.34 8.32 6.74
N ILE A 136 0.37 7.24 7.10
CA ILE A 136 -0.24 5.91 7.19
C ILE A 136 -1.00 5.86 8.52
N MET A 137 -2.22 6.40 8.55
CA MET A 137 -3.05 6.29 9.75
C MET A 137 -3.55 4.85 9.92
N TRP A 138 -3.24 4.34 11.09
CA TRP A 138 -3.64 3.06 11.62
C TRP A 138 -5.16 3.01 11.78
N SER A 139 -5.73 1.87 11.47
CA SER A 139 -7.03 1.48 12.01
C SER A 139 -6.91 0.00 12.28
N SER A 140 -6.76 -0.28 13.57
CA SER A 140 -6.85 -1.59 14.18
C SER A 140 -8.27 -2.14 14.02
N THR A 141 -8.32 -3.46 14.16
CA THR A 141 -9.47 -4.37 14.18
C THR A 141 -9.92 -4.88 12.81
#